data_AF-A0A9D5H7D1-F1
#
_entry.id   AF-A0A9D5H7D1-F1
#
_cell.length_a   1.000
_cell.length_b   1.000
_cell.length_c   1.000
_cell.angle_alpha   90.00
_cell.angle_beta   90.00
_cell.angle_gamma   90.00
#
_symmetry.space_group_name_H-M   'P 1'
#
loop_
_entity.id
_entity.type
_entity.pdbx_description
1 polymer ?
#
loop_
_entity_poly.entity_id
_entity_poly.type
_entity_poly.pdbx_seq_one_letter_code
_entity_poly.pdbx_strand_id
1 'polypeptide(L)'
;MFILEPHITKTKTGWKGPESDFEGKVVNVHLRNGDVVLVNRQPTLHKPSIMAHLVRVLPELKTFRMHYANCSTYNADFDGDEMNVHLPQDEVSRAEAFSIVDANKQYIVPTSGDPIRGLIQDPIISAVSILCSSNEIQPVPPAILKPKPLWTGKQLQL
;
A
#
# COMPACT_ATOMS: atom_id res chain seq x y z
N MET A 1 4.72 -2.22 4.54
CA MET A 1 5.76 -2.50 3.50
C MET A 1 7.08 -2.49 4.24
N PHE A 2 7.58 -3.69 4.56
CA PHE A 2 8.72 -3.87 5.44
C PHE A 2 10.04 -3.87 4.67
N ILE A 3 11.05 -3.32 5.32
CA ILE A 3 12.45 -3.45 4.96
C ILE A 3 12.94 -4.76 5.58
N LEU A 4 13.45 -5.67 4.77
CA LEU A 4 14.29 -6.77 5.27
C LEU A 4 15.53 -6.84 4.38
N GLU A 5 16.70 -6.65 5.00
CA GLU A 5 17.99 -6.85 4.34
C GLU A 5 18.17 -8.30 3.88
N PRO A 6 18.95 -8.55 2.81
CA PRO A 6 19.08 -9.87 2.23
C PRO A 6 20.17 -10.65 2.95
N HIS A 7 19.89 -11.27 4.11
CA HIS A 7 20.85 -12.17 4.73
C HIS A 7 20.24 -13.45 5.32
N ILE A 8 20.53 -14.56 4.62
CA ILE A 8 20.58 -15.96 5.07
C ILE A 8 19.21 -16.57 5.43
N THR A 9 18.66 -17.34 4.49
CA THR A 9 17.60 -18.34 4.73
C THR A 9 18.10 -19.38 5.74
N LYS A 10 17.59 -19.31 6.98
CA LYS A 10 17.80 -20.38 7.98
C LYS A 10 16.80 -21.49 7.73
N THR A 11 17.30 -22.70 7.45
CA THR A 11 16.49 -23.92 7.40
C THR A 11 16.27 -24.43 8.82
N LYS A 12 15.03 -24.72 9.20
CA LYS A 12 14.71 -25.51 10.40
C LYS A 12 14.06 -26.82 9.94
N THR A 13 14.45 -27.94 10.55
CA THR A 13 13.66 -29.17 10.51
C THR A 13 12.34 -28.90 11.24
N GLY A 14 11.23 -29.17 10.55
CA GLY A 14 9.89 -28.71 10.92
C GLY A 14 9.30 -29.45 12.12
N TRP A 15 8.31 -28.82 12.74
CA TRP A 15 7.45 -29.36 13.79
C TRP A 15 6.89 -30.76 13.45
N LYS A 16 6.88 -31.69 14.41
CA LYS A 16 6.21 -33.00 14.28
C LYS A 16 4.73 -32.87 14.66
N GLY A 17 3.85 -32.81 13.66
CA GLY A 17 2.44 -33.16 13.82
C GLY A 17 2.25 -34.69 13.79
N PRO A 18 1.18 -35.24 14.39
CA PRO A 18 1.06 -36.68 14.60
C PRO A 18 0.68 -37.54 13.36
N GLU A 19 0.38 -36.97 12.17
CA GLU A 19 -0.16 -37.76 11.05
C GLU A 19 0.27 -37.33 9.63
N SER A 20 1.57 -37.10 9.35
CA SER A 20 2.02 -37.02 7.95
C SER A 20 3.51 -37.33 7.78
N ASP A 21 3.82 -38.41 7.04
CA ASP A 21 5.17 -38.92 6.73
C ASP A 21 5.99 -38.08 5.73
N PHE A 22 5.58 -36.84 5.44
CA PHE A 22 6.35 -35.91 4.60
C PHE A 22 7.00 -34.84 5.48
N GLU A 23 8.26 -35.05 5.85
CA GLU A 23 9.08 -34.06 6.56
C GLU A 23 9.52 -32.95 5.59
N GLY A 24 8.64 -31.96 5.40
CA GLY A 24 8.94 -30.75 4.65
C GLY A 24 9.98 -29.89 5.38
N LYS A 25 11.09 -29.56 4.72
CA LYS A 25 12.06 -28.58 5.24
C LYS A 25 11.42 -27.19 5.22
N VAL A 26 11.41 -26.50 6.36
CA VAL A 26 10.89 -25.13 6.45
C VAL A 26 12.02 -24.15 6.12
N VAL A 27 11.79 -23.32 5.10
CA VAL A 27 12.71 -22.26 4.69
C VAL A 27 12.09 -20.92 5.07
N ASN A 28 12.72 -20.20 5.99
CA ASN A 28 12.32 -18.84 6.32
C ASN A 28 12.81 -17.89 5.23
N VAL A 29 11.90 -17.47 4.36
CA VAL A 29 12.18 -16.53 3.26
C VAL A 29 11.95 -15.09 3.71
N HIS A 30 12.64 -14.16 3.06
CA HIS A 30 12.40 -12.74 3.22
C HIS A 30 11.09 -12.35 2.53
N LEU A 31 10.45 -11.29 3.02
CA LEU A 31 9.25 -10.71 2.43
C LEU A 31 9.50 -10.26 0.99
N ARG A 32 8.60 -10.62 0.08
CA ARG A 32 8.70 -10.34 -1.35
C ARG A 32 7.56 -9.45 -1.82
N ASN A 33 7.70 -8.96 -3.04
CA ASN A 33 6.62 -8.27 -3.73
C ASN A 33 5.43 -9.21 -3.91
N GLY A 34 4.22 -8.72 -3.61
CA GLY A 34 2.98 -9.48 -3.70
C GLY A 34 2.59 -10.23 -2.42
N ASP A 35 3.45 -10.25 -1.40
CA ASP A 35 3.04 -10.75 -0.08
C ASP A 35 2.04 -9.79 0.58
N VAL A 36 1.24 -10.32 1.51
CA VAL A 36 0.20 -9.56 2.20
C VAL A 36 0.65 -9.19 3.61
N VAL A 37 0.38 -7.96 4.02
CA VAL A 37 0.65 -7.47 5.37
C VAL A 37 -0.55 -6.73 5.92
N LEU A 38 -0.79 -6.85 7.21
CA LEU A 38 -1.83 -6.09 7.91
C LEU A 38 -1.22 -4.80 8.43
N VAL A 39 -1.86 -3.67 8.16
CA VAL A 39 -1.41 -2.35 8.63
C VAL A 39 -2.47 -1.76 9.53
N ASN A 40 -2.07 -1.29 10.71
CA ASN A 40 -2.90 -0.53 11.64
C ASN A 40 -2.26 0.81 12.00
N ARG A 41 -3.08 1.83 12.24
CA ARG A 41 -2.68 3.08 12.91
C ARG A 41 -3.35 3.14 14.28
N GLN A 42 -2.57 3.37 15.33
CA GLN A 42 -3.12 3.58 16.68
C GLN A 42 -3.53 5.04 16.87
N PRO A 43 -4.61 5.32 17.64
CA PRO A 43 -5.55 4.36 18.25
C PRO A 43 -6.57 3.80 17.23
N THR A 44 -6.87 2.50 17.30
CA THR A 44 -7.83 1.87 16.38
C THR A 44 -9.25 2.02 16.91
N LEU A 45 -9.99 3.04 16.44
CA LEU A 45 -11.36 3.32 16.89
C LEU A 45 -12.42 2.49 16.14
N HIS A 46 -12.12 2.00 14.94
CA HIS A 46 -13.09 1.36 14.05
C HIS A 46 -12.51 0.13 13.34
N LYS A 47 -13.37 -0.80 12.90
CA LYS A 47 -12.94 -2.01 12.15
C LYS A 47 -12.03 -1.71 10.94
N PRO A 48 -12.27 -0.65 10.14
CA PRO A 48 -11.38 -0.28 9.04
C PRO A 48 -9.99 0.23 9.47
N SER A 49 -9.72 0.40 10.77
CA SER A 49 -8.41 0.83 11.25
C SER A 49 -7.33 -0.27 11.10
N ILE A 50 -7.71 -1.49 10.69
CA ILE A 50 -6.78 -2.53 10.25
C ILE A 50 -7.17 -3.04 8.85
N MET A 51 -6.24 -2.95 7.91
CA MET A 51 -6.44 -3.44 6.53
C MET A 51 -5.23 -4.24 6.06
N ALA A 52 -5.50 -5.20 5.19
CA ALA A 52 -4.49 -5.91 4.45
C ALA A 52 -4.06 -5.10 3.23
N HIS A 53 -2.76 -4.99 3.03
CA HIS A 53 -2.14 -4.35 1.87
C HIS A 53 -1.15 -5.29 1.22
N LEU A 54 -1.04 -5.17 -0.10
CA LEU A 54 0.01 -5.82 -0.87
C LEU A 54 1.35 -5.12 -0.65
N VAL A 55 2.39 -5.93 -0.46
CA VAL A 55 3.75 -5.45 -0.28
C VAL A 55 4.39 -5.17 -1.63
N ARG A 56 5.03 -4.01 -1.71
CA ARG A 56 5.93 -3.61 -2.80
C ARG A 56 7.24 -3.13 -2.19
N VAL A 57 8.27 -3.95 -2.15
CA VAL A 57 9.60 -3.56 -1.64
C VAL A 57 10.16 -2.44 -2.52
N LEU A 58 10.41 -1.28 -1.92
CA LEU A 58 11.05 -0.14 -2.55
C LEU A 58 12.50 -0.06 -2.02
N PRO A 59 13.53 -0.18 -2.88
CA PRO A 59 14.91 -0.06 -2.44
C PRO A 59 15.20 1.39 -1.99
N GLU A 60 16.20 1.54 -1.12
CA GLU A 60 16.79 2.84 -0.69
C GLU A 60 15.90 3.77 0.16
N LEU A 61 14.68 3.35 0.51
CA LEU A 61 13.79 4.12 1.40
C LEU A 61 13.86 3.63 2.85
N LYS A 62 13.80 4.58 3.79
CA LYS A 62 13.78 4.31 5.25
C LYS A 62 12.40 4.40 5.88
N THR A 63 11.42 4.93 5.16
CA THR A 63 10.05 5.14 5.64
C THR A 63 9.05 4.28 4.88
N PHE A 64 7.98 3.89 5.57
CA PHE A 64 6.83 3.24 4.93
C PHE A 64 6.12 4.25 4.02
N ARG A 65 5.66 3.78 2.85
CA ARG A 65 4.87 4.58 1.90
C ARG A 65 3.53 3.93 1.65
N MET A 66 2.50 4.76 1.57
CA MET A 66 1.14 4.37 1.26
C MET A 66 0.48 5.37 0.31
N HIS A 67 -0.55 4.93 -0.39
CA HIS A 67 -1.30 5.79 -1.30
C HIS A 67 -2.25 6.72 -0.52
N TYR A 68 -2.38 7.97 -0.99
CA TYR A 68 -3.26 9.00 -0.40
C TYR A 68 -4.73 8.57 -0.22
N ALA A 69 -5.22 7.61 -1.01
CA ALA A 69 -6.60 7.15 -0.95
C ALA A 69 -6.89 6.31 0.31
N ASN A 70 -5.83 5.89 1.01
CA ASN A 70 -5.91 5.16 2.27
C ASN A 70 -5.73 6.11 3.46
N CYS A 71 -5.39 7.38 3.25
CA CYS A 71 -5.15 8.30 4.38
C CYS A 71 -6.43 8.60 5.13
N SER A 72 -7.55 8.74 4.43
CA SER A 72 -8.87 8.92 5.04
C SER A 72 -9.28 7.76 5.96
N THR A 73 -8.96 6.51 5.59
CA THR A 73 -9.32 5.31 6.37
C THR A 73 -8.58 5.23 7.70
N TYR A 74 -7.30 5.64 7.70
CA TYR A 74 -6.44 5.63 8.89
C TYR A 74 -6.43 6.97 9.63
N ASN A 75 -7.10 7.99 9.07
CA ASN A 75 -7.02 9.37 9.52
C ASN A 75 -5.55 9.87 9.62
N ALA A 76 -4.73 9.52 8.63
CA ALA A 76 -3.30 9.80 8.60
C ALA A 76 -3.01 11.13 7.86
N ASP A 77 -2.10 11.94 8.38
CA ASP A 77 -1.76 13.28 7.89
C ASP A 77 -0.29 13.45 7.47
N PHE A 78 0.50 12.36 7.47
CA PHE A 78 1.89 12.31 7.00
C PHE A 78 2.86 13.32 7.66
N ASP A 79 2.59 13.70 8.92
CA ASP A 79 3.42 14.63 9.68
C ASP A 79 4.52 13.94 10.53
N GLY A 80 4.55 12.61 10.53
CA GLY A 80 5.35 11.82 11.46
C GLY A 80 4.63 10.60 12.03
N ASP A 81 3.39 10.35 11.60
CA ASP A 81 2.59 9.18 11.94
C ASP A 81 3.35 7.85 11.94
N GLU A 82 3.20 7.11 13.05
CA GLU A 82 3.69 5.74 13.19
C GLU A 82 2.55 4.74 12.92
N MET A 83 2.85 3.73 12.12
CA MET A 83 1.90 2.66 11.80
C MET A 83 2.50 1.30 12.12
N ASN A 84 1.69 0.42 12.70
CA ASN A 84 2.05 -0.95 12.96
C ASN A 84 1.82 -1.78 11.71
N VAL A 85 2.79 -2.62 11.38
CA VAL A 85 2.66 -3.58 10.30
C VAL A 85 2.82 -4.98 10.89
N HIS A 86 1.91 -5.88 10.56
CA HIS A 86 1.89 -7.28 10.99
C HIS A 86 2.00 -8.21 9.78
N LEU A 87 2.85 -9.23 9.90
CA LEU A 87 3.12 -10.19 8.83
C LEU A 87 2.52 -11.55 9.20
N PRO A 88 1.39 -11.96 8.58
CA PRO A 88 0.78 -13.25 8.85
C PRO A 88 1.72 -14.40 8.42
N GLN A 89 1.94 -15.37 9.31
CA GLN A 89 2.84 -16.51 9.05
C GLN A 89 2.12 -17.71 8.44
N ASP A 90 0.82 -17.87 8.72
CA ASP A 90 0.03 -19.01 8.26
C ASP A 90 -0.68 -18.72 6.93
N GLU A 91 -0.81 -19.75 6.09
CA GLU A 91 -1.54 -19.64 4.81
C GLU A 91 -3.03 -19.32 5.01
N VAL A 92 -3.65 -19.82 6.10
CA VAL A 92 -5.04 -19.50 6.44
C VAL A 92 -5.19 -18.01 6.73
N SER A 93 -4.31 -17.46 7.57
CA SER A 93 -4.28 -16.03 7.90
C SER A 93 -4.00 -15.16 6.67
N ARG A 94 -3.15 -15.62 5.73
CA ARG A 94 -2.95 -14.94 4.44
C ARG A 94 -4.23 -14.96 3.60
N ALA A 95 -4.91 -16.10 3.52
CA ALA A 95 -6.17 -16.24 2.78
C ALA A 95 -7.27 -15.32 3.36
N GLU A 96 -7.38 -15.20 4.68
CA GLU A 96 -8.30 -14.28 5.34
C GLU A 96 -7.93 -12.81 5.09
N ALA A 97 -6.63 -12.49 5.08
CA ALA A 97 -6.18 -11.14 4.76
C ALA A 97 -6.60 -10.73 3.33
N PHE A 98 -6.46 -11.62 2.35
CA PHE A 98 -6.94 -11.38 0.98
C PHE A 98 -8.47 -11.41 0.87
N SER A 99 -9.13 -12.24 1.68
CA SER A 99 -10.56 -12.53 1.51
C SER A 99 -11.45 -11.55 2.27
N ILE A 100 -11.04 -11.11 3.44
CA ILE A 100 -11.88 -10.39 4.41
C ILE A 100 -11.31 -9.00 4.70
N VAL A 101 -10.01 -8.93 4.98
CA VAL A 101 -9.37 -7.71 5.51
C VAL A 101 -8.75 -6.84 4.41
N ASP A 102 -8.86 -7.24 3.14
CA ASP A 102 -8.30 -6.50 2.00
C ASP A 102 -8.83 -5.07 1.95
N ALA A 103 -7.93 -4.10 1.77
CA ALA A 103 -8.27 -2.69 1.69
C ALA A 103 -9.32 -2.41 0.59
N ASN A 104 -9.33 -3.19 -0.48
CA ASN A 104 -10.31 -3.03 -1.58
C ASN A 104 -11.71 -3.48 -1.18
N LYS A 105 -11.84 -4.38 -0.22
CA LYS A 105 -13.12 -4.85 0.31
C LYS A 105 -13.67 -3.90 1.37
N GLN A 106 -12.83 -3.08 1.97
CA GLN A 106 -13.19 -2.07 2.96
C GLN A 106 -13.35 -0.67 2.33
N TYR A 107 -14.13 -0.59 1.24
CA TYR A 107 -14.38 0.68 0.56
C TYR A 107 -15.39 1.58 1.30
N ILE A 108 -16.33 0.96 2.01
CA ILE A 108 -17.52 1.59 2.57
C ILE A 108 -17.46 1.62 4.12
N VAL A 109 -17.94 2.71 4.74
CA VAL A 109 -18.14 2.77 6.21
C VAL A 109 -19.28 1.83 6.59
N PRO A 110 -19.09 0.90 7.55
CA PRO A 110 -20.17 0.04 8.01
C PRO A 110 -21.30 0.79 8.72
N THR A 111 -21.01 1.98 9.27
CA THR A 111 -21.97 2.82 10.00
C THR A 111 -22.94 3.56 9.08
N SER A 112 -22.43 4.23 8.04
CA SER A 112 -23.24 5.14 7.19
C SER A 112 -23.41 4.65 5.76
N GLY A 113 -22.63 3.68 5.29
CA GLY A 113 -22.68 3.23 3.90
C GLY A 113 -21.93 4.17 2.93
N ASP A 114 -21.29 5.22 3.43
CA ASP A 114 -20.53 6.16 2.60
C ASP A 114 -19.17 5.59 2.18
N PRO A 115 -18.67 5.95 0.99
CA PRO A 115 -17.33 5.58 0.57
C PRO A 115 -16.26 6.32 1.38
N ILE A 116 -15.29 5.59 1.97
CA ILE A 116 -14.19 6.20 2.74
C ILE A 116 -13.00 6.51 1.84
N ARG A 117 -12.73 5.66 0.85
CA ARG A 117 -11.54 5.75 0.01
C ARG A 117 -11.81 6.64 -1.20
N GLY A 118 -11.02 7.70 -1.35
CA GLY A 118 -11.15 8.66 -2.42
C GLY A 118 -9.83 9.35 -2.72
N LEU A 119 -9.70 9.87 -3.95
CA LEU A 119 -8.63 10.79 -4.28
C LEU A 119 -8.93 12.14 -3.63
N ILE A 120 -7.88 12.83 -3.21
CA ILE A 120 -7.97 14.15 -2.57
C ILE A 120 -7.02 15.12 -3.27
N GLN A 121 -7.36 16.41 -3.27
CA GLN A 121 -6.52 17.50 -3.77
C GLN A 121 -6.22 17.41 -5.29
N ASP A 122 -4.95 17.27 -5.67
CA ASP A 122 -4.44 17.42 -7.04
C ASP A 122 -5.14 16.54 -8.09
N PRO A 123 -5.45 15.25 -7.86
CA PRO A 123 -6.13 14.43 -8.86
C PRO A 123 -7.54 14.92 -9.18
N ILE A 124 -8.23 15.57 -8.24
CA ILE A 124 -9.57 16.14 -8.47
C ILE A 124 -9.45 17.37 -9.39
N ILE A 125 -8.49 18.25 -9.10
CA ILE A 125 -8.25 19.46 -9.89
C ILE A 125 -7.84 19.08 -11.32
N SER A 126 -6.92 18.13 -11.45
CA SER A 126 -6.48 17.63 -12.77
C SER A 126 -7.63 16.97 -13.53
N ALA A 127 -8.48 16.18 -12.86
CA ALA A 127 -9.66 15.58 -13.50
C ALA A 127 -10.63 16.63 -14.05
N VAL A 128 -10.90 17.71 -13.30
CA VAL A 128 -11.75 18.81 -13.78
C VAL A 128 -11.11 19.53 -14.96
N SER A 129 -9.80 19.79 -14.90
CA SER A 129 -9.05 20.41 -15.99
C SER A 129 -9.16 19.59 -17.29
N ILE A 130 -8.91 18.28 -17.21
CA ILE A 130 -8.95 17.35 -18.34
C ILE A 130 -10.37 17.20 -18.90
N LEU A 131 -11.36 17.01 -18.04
CA LEU A 131 -12.75 16.73 -18.46
C LEU A 131 -13.46 17.98 -19.01
N CYS A 132 -13.13 19.17 -18.50
CA CYS A 132 -13.74 20.42 -18.95
C CYS A 132 -12.98 21.09 -20.11
N SER A 133 -11.75 20.68 -20.41
CA SER A 133 -11.04 21.15 -21.60
C SER A 133 -11.50 20.38 -22.84
N SER A 134 -12.37 20.97 -23.67
CA SER A 134 -12.79 20.44 -24.98
C SER A 134 -11.68 20.40 -26.05
N ASN A 135 -10.44 20.67 -25.66
CA ASN A 135 -9.29 20.70 -26.56
C ASN A 135 -8.53 19.38 -26.43
N GLU A 136 -8.15 18.79 -27.56
CA GLU A 136 -7.13 17.73 -27.61
C GLU A 136 -6.02 18.06 -26.62
N ILE A 137 -5.61 17.09 -25.80
CA ILE A 137 -4.58 17.27 -24.77
C ILE A 137 -3.30 17.76 -25.46
N GLN A 138 -3.13 19.07 -25.55
CA GLN A 138 -1.90 19.67 -26.03
C GLN A 138 -0.98 19.75 -24.82
N PRO A 139 0.17 19.06 -24.84
CA PRO A 139 1.11 19.18 -23.74
C PRO A 139 1.50 20.65 -23.61
N VAL A 140 1.40 21.19 -22.39
CA VAL A 140 1.91 22.52 -22.07
C VAL A 140 3.35 22.63 -22.59
N PRO A 141 3.72 23.70 -23.32
CA PRO A 141 5.09 23.82 -23.84
C PRO A 141 6.09 23.84 -22.67
N PRO A 142 7.25 23.17 -22.81
CA PRO A 142 8.23 23.09 -21.74
C PRO A 142 8.74 24.48 -21.37
N ALA A 143 8.86 24.77 -20.07
CA ALA A 143 9.37 26.05 -19.59
C ALA A 143 10.83 26.31 -19.98
N ILE A 144 11.62 25.25 -20.13
CA ILE A 144 13.02 25.33 -20.59
C ILE A 144 13.14 24.46 -21.83
N LEU A 145 13.53 25.04 -22.96
CA LEU A 145 13.60 24.36 -24.27
C LEU A 145 15.00 23.79 -24.58
N LYS A 146 16.06 24.36 -24.03
CA LYS A 146 17.46 23.93 -24.21
C LYS A 146 18.20 23.99 -22.88
N PRO A 147 19.16 23.09 -22.59
CA PRO A 147 19.67 22.00 -23.45
C PRO A 147 18.76 20.77 -23.54
N LYS A 148 17.75 20.66 -22.66
CA LYS A 148 16.69 19.64 -22.73
C LYS A 148 15.34 20.30 -22.44
N PRO A 149 14.25 19.81 -23.06
CA PRO A 149 12.91 20.23 -22.70
C PRO A 149 12.64 19.82 -21.24
N LEU A 150 12.49 20.79 -20.35
CA LEU A 150 12.12 20.57 -18.94
C LEU A 150 10.80 21.27 -18.64
N TRP A 151 9.90 20.51 -18.05
CA TRP A 151 8.67 21.01 -17.43
C TRP A 151 8.95 21.28 -15.97
N THR A 152 8.43 22.39 -15.46
CA THR A 152 8.50 22.66 -14.02
C THR A 152 7.50 21.77 -13.27
N GLY A 153 7.76 21.49 -11.99
CA GLY A 153 6.80 20.77 -11.15
C GLY A 153 5.41 21.45 -11.10
N LYS A 154 5.38 22.79 -11.22
CA LYS A 154 4.15 23.57 -11.31
C LYS A 154 3.38 23.39 -12.64
N GLN A 155 4.06 23.05 -13.72
CA GLN A 155 3.42 22.74 -15.02
C GLN A 155 2.88 21.31 -15.08
N LEU A 156 3.42 20.40 -14.25
CA LEU A 156 2.99 19.00 -14.13
C LEU A 156 1.84 18.80 -13.12
N GLN A 157 1.54 19.80 -12.30
CA GLN A 157 0.39 19.83 -11.37
C GLN A 157 -0.91 20.38 -12.02
N LEU A 158 -0.93 20.55 -13.34
CA LEU A 158 -2.14 20.84 -14.13
C LEU A 158 -2.71 19.55 -14.73
#